data_AF-A0A846HPV9-F1
#
_entry.id   AF-A0A846HPV9-F1
#
_cell.length_a   1.000
_cell.length_b   1.000
_cell.length_c   1.000
_cell.angle_alpha   90.00
_cell.angle_beta   90.00
_cell.angle_gamma   90.00
#
_symmetry.space_group_name_H-M   'P 1'
#
loop_
_entity.id
_entity.type
_entity.pdbx_description
1 polymer ?
#
loop_
_entity_poly.entity_id
_entity_poly.type
_entity_poly.pdbx_seq_one_letter_code
_entity_poly.pdbx_strand_id
1 'polypeptide(L)'
;MSENFEIIFPSIDIFLYDLKDGLGQEKTTIDQNCRNFCKKIYGDLDETKFEEKYKQFHNYQDTEVEVIELLDTRNRNFPSPLDGYYYPVQIGDTYALQINYSGKLDANSKYNDKPQGIKDEPFLKLKQEITQRISGQTGTIGQTWLFWGKVKSYNTDQEIEKVAQKCYTQIVSNYDWERDLIGKGKLEEGMIFELWYSPQNLGGNGKEFWEKFRQENGHVFIWLFPDSVSPDEMIKRVRSTYYQFMRLWLYRHKVVWSYYQSRYQKTLLKKKYVEIQPAIKQTKELPRLLQSNNLKLSKLQETLTSNLINLSDYTIALNSLENHIRTIKLNLDNYESRLNDIQNKYVRSDLEFLKTFSESENCTKKYQRQVEADHANLSPGLTLLQNLNSTIQGIIDLEQTKSDRKLDNTIAIAGIGLAIGGITATAISAQKDPPLTYNISFLTEPVFVWSMVLSAPFLIALLFRLFRSR
;
A
#
# COMPACT_ATOMS: atom_id res chain seq x y z
N MET A 1 10.17 27.28 -33.64
CA MET A 1 10.87 26.08 -34.17
C MET A 1 10.40 24.89 -33.36
N SER A 2 9.94 23.81 -33.98
CA SER A 2 9.61 22.59 -33.21
C SER A 2 10.91 21.98 -32.70
N GLU A 3 11.15 22.02 -31.39
CA GLU A 3 12.29 21.34 -30.78
C GLU A 3 12.25 19.85 -31.14
N ASN A 4 13.25 19.38 -31.88
CA ASN A 4 13.35 17.99 -32.33
C ASN A 4 14.28 17.23 -31.38
N PHE A 5 13.76 16.85 -30.22
CA PHE A 5 14.53 16.10 -29.23
C PHE A 5 14.78 14.67 -29.70
N GLU A 6 16.03 14.24 -29.59
CA GLU A 6 16.46 12.89 -29.92
C GLU A 6 17.05 12.21 -28.67
N ILE A 7 16.79 10.90 -28.55
CA ILE A 7 17.35 10.05 -27.51
C ILE A 7 18.15 8.90 -28.12
N ILE A 8 19.29 8.62 -27.54
CA ILE A 8 20.16 7.50 -27.89
C ILE A 8 19.97 6.41 -26.84
N PHE A 9 19.81 5.17 -27.31
CA PHE A 9 19.64 3.98 -26.48
C PHE A 9 18.50 4.11 -25.44
N PRO A 10 17.27 4.48 -25.84
CA PRO A 10 16.14 4.52 -24.92
C PRO A 10 15.91 3.12 -24.35
N SER A 11 15.82 3.05 -23.03
CA SER A 11 15.78 1.79 -22.29
C SER A 11 14.77 1.89 -21.15
N ILE A 12 14.14 0.76 -20.84
CA ILE A 12 13.16 0.64 -19.78
C ILE A 12 13.54 -0.49 -18.84
N ASP A 13 13.42 -0.22 -17.55
CA ASP A 13 13.42 -1.23 -16.51
C ASP A 13 12.09 -1.11 -15.75
N ILE A 14 11.45 -2.23 -15.44
CA ILE A 14 10.38 -2.27 -14.45
C ILE A 14 10.84 -3.08 -13.25
N PHE A 15 10.63 -2.53 -12.06
CA PHE A 15 10.85 -3.20 -10.78
C PHE A 15 9.48 -3.48 -10.17
N LEU A 16 9.05 -4.73 -10.23
CA LEU A 16 7.77 -5.23 -9.75
C LEU A 16 7.95 -5.88 -8.38
N TYR A 17 6.99 -5.67 -7.48
CA TYR A 17 7.02 -6.27 -6.14
C TYR A 17 5.71 -6.97 -5.83
N ASP A 18 5.81 -8.26 -5.49
CA ASP A 18 4.69 -9.12 -5.11
C ASP A 18 4.84 -9.67 -3.71
N LEU A 19 3.77 -9.66 -2.94
CA LEU A 19 3.74 -10.35 -1.65
C LEU A 19 4.01 -11.85 -1.86
N LYS A 20 5.02 -12.40 -1.19
CA LYS A 20 5.26 -13.85 -1.12
C LYS A 20 4.26 -14.45 -0.14
N ASP A 21 4.35 -13.98 1.10
CA ASP A 21 3.57 -14.46 2.24
C ASP A 21 3.34 -13.32 3.24
N GLY A 22 2.13 -13.29 3.80
CA GLY A 22 1.74 -12.35 4.85
C GLY A 22 1.40 -13.09 6.14
N LEU A 23 1.46 -12.39 7.27
CA LEU A 23 1.10 -12.94 8.57
C LEU A 23 -0.33 -13.51 8.54
N GLY A 24 -0.45 -14.80 8.87
CA GLY A 24 -1.74 -15.49 8.93
C GLY A 24 -2.33 -15.88 7.57
N GLN A 25 -1.58 -15.78 6.47
CA GLN A 25 -2.05 -16.29 5.18
C GLN A 25 -2.07 -17.82 5.15
N GLU A 26 -3.14 -18.37 4.59
CA GLU A 26 -3.24 -19.82 4.35
C GLU A 26 -2.22 -20.26 3.30
N LYS A 27 -1.72 -21.50 3.45
CA LYS A 27 -0.76 -22.11 2.51
C LYS A 27 -1.24 -22.05 1.06
N THR A 28 -2.53 -22.26 0.82
CA THR A 28 -3.16 -22.14 -0.50
C THR A 28 -2.97 -20.75 -1.13
N THR A 29 -3.06 -19.69 -0.33
CA THR A 29 -2.85 -18.31 -0.78
C THR A 29 -1.38 -18.05 -1.07
N ILE A 30 -0.48 -18.55 -0.21
CA ILE A 30 0.97 -18.40 -0.40
C ILE A 30 1.42 -19.14 -1.68
N ASP A 31 0.94 -20.36 -1.88
CA ASP A 31 1.21 -21.16 -3.08
C ASP A 31 0.69 -20.45 -4.35
N GLN A 32 -0.48 -19.82 -4.26
CA GLN A 32 -1.06 -19.02 -5.34
C GLN A 32 -0.23 -17.74 -5.62
N ASN A 33 0.32 -17.08 -4.60
CA ASN A 33 1.21 -15.93 -4.78
C ASN A 33 2.47 -16.33 -5.56
N CYS A 34 3.11 -17.43 -5.17
CA CYS A 34 4.28 -17.98 -5.88
C CYS A 34 3.93 -18.34 -7.34
N ARG A 35 2.80 -19.01 -7.57
CA ARG A 35 2.31 -19.36 -8.91
C ARG A 35 2.04 -18.11 -9.77
N ASN A 36 1.39 -17.10 -9.22
CA ASN A 36 1.12 -15.84 -9.91
C ASN A 36 2.43 -15.11 -10.27
N PHE A 37 3.40 -15.08 -9.36
CA PHE A 37 4.71 -14.50 -9.63
C PHE A 37 5.45 -15.26 -10.73
N CYS A 38 5.50 -16.59 -10.65
CA CYS A 38 6.11 -17.45 -11.67
C CYS A 38 5.49 -17.22 -13.06
N LYS A 39 4.17 -17.04 -13.12
CA LYS A 39 3.42 -16.78 -14.38
C LYS A 39 3.83 -15.48 -15.09
N LYS A 40 4.35 -14.47 -14.37
CA LYS A 40 4.88 -13.25 -15.00
C LYS A 40 6.14 -13.52 -15.82
N ILE A 41 6.91 -14.52 -15.41
CA ILE A 41 8.19 -14.86 -16.02
C ILE A 41 8.01 -15.96 -17.04
N TYR A 42 7.20 -16.99 -16.73
CA TYR A 42 7.06 -18.25 -17.48
C TYR A 42 5.66 -18.51 -18.04
N GLY A 43 4.80 -17.49 -18.10
CA GLY A 43 3.43 -17.63 -18.62
C GLY A 43 3.34 -17.94 -20.12
N ASP A 44 4.46 -17.89 -20.83
CA ASP A 44 4.63 -18.28 -22.23
C ASP A 44 4.91 -19.78 -22.43
N LEU A 45 5.22 -20.51 -21.35
CA LEU A 45 5.52 -21.95 -21.42
C LEU A 45 4.23 -22.79 -21.43
N ASP A 46 4.35 -24.03 -21.92
CA ASP A 46 3.32 -25.05 -21.74
C ASP A 46 3.18 -25.46 -20.25
N GLU A 47 2.04 -26.03 -19.89
CA GLU A 47 1.70 -26.34 -18.49
C GLU A 47 2.76 -27.23 -17.81
N THR A 48 3.29 -28.23 -18.51
CA THR A 48 4.27 -29.16 -17.92
C THR A 48 5.56 -28.44 -17.56
N LYS A 49 6.11 -27.63 -18.48
CA LYS A 49 7.31 -26.84 -18.20
C LYS A 49 7.06 -25.72 -17.19
N PHE A 50 5.87 -25.13 -17.22
CA PHE A 50 5.47 -24.13 -16.22
C PHE A 50 5.48 -24.74 -14.81
N GLU A 51 4.91 -25.93 -14.62
CA GLU A 51 4.91 -26.63 -13.33
C GLU A 51 6.32 -26.93 -12.82
N GLU A 52 7.25 -27.30 -13.71
CA GLU A 52 8.67 -27.49 -13.34
C GLU A 52 9.29 -26.20 -12.79
N LYS A 53 9.05 -25.07 -13.46
CA LYS A 53 9.56 -23.75 -13.03
C LYS A 53 8.88 -23.26 -11.75
N TYR A 54 7.59 -23.50 -11.61
CA TYR A 54 6.86 -23.20 -10.38
C TYR A 54 7.45 -23.98 -9.19
N LYS A 55 7.69 -25.30 -9.34
CA LYS A 55 8.32 -26.11 -8.29
C LYS A 55 9.70 -25.60 -7.90
N GLN A 56 10.51 -25.15 -8.87
CA GLN A 56 11.81 -24.54 -8.58
C GLN A 56 11.67 -23.31 -7.67
N PHE A 57 10.69 -22.44 -7.91
CA PHE A 57 10.45 -21.26 -7.08
C PHE A 57 9.90 -21.64 -5.71
N HIS A 58 8.99 -22.61 -5.69
CA HIS A 58 8.35 -23.13 -4.46
C HIS A 58 9.36 -23.72 -3.47
N ASN A 59 10.43 -24.35 -3.97
CA ASN A 59 11.51 -24.88 -3.12
C ASN A 59 12.19 -23.83 -2.23
N TYR A 60 12.11 -22.54 -2.59
CA TYR A 60 12.67 -21.44 -1.80
C TYR A 60 11.67 -20.79 -0.83
N GLN A 61 10.43 -21.28 -0.78
CA GLN A 61 9.34 -20.64 -0.03
C GLN A 61 9.70 -20.46 1.45
N ASP A 62 10.20 -21.52 2.08
CA ASP A 62 10.50 -21.59 3.51
C ASP A 62 11.96 -21.19 3.83
N THR A 63 12.70 -20.68 2.84
CA THR A 63 14.09 -20.27 3.02
C THR A 63 14.18 -18.87 3.63
N GLU A 64 14.74 -18.79 4.83
CA GLU A 64 14.97 -17.55 5.58
C GLU A 64 16.36 -16.97 5.31
N VAL A 65 16.54 -16.35 4.14
CA VAL A 65 17.72 -15.52 3.85
C VAL A 65 17.27 -14.15 3.33
N GLU A 66 18.15 -13.15 3.44
CA GLU A 66 17.83 -11.77 3.08
C GLU A 66 17.45 -11.62 1.59
N VAL A 67 18.19 -12.29 0.69
CA VAL A 67 17.96 -12.28 -0.75
C VAL A 67 18.25 -13.66 -1.36
N ILE A 68 17.36 -14.13 -2.24
CA ILE A 68 17.53 -15.35 -3.04
C ILE A 68 17.38 -15.01 -4.52
N GLU A 69 18.37 -15.36 -5.34
CA GLU A 69 18.22 -15.39 -6.79
C GLU A 69 17.38 -16.63 -7.17
N LEU A 70 16.24 -16.44 -7.81
CA LEU A 70 15.29 -17.54 -8.08
C LEU A 70 15.66 -18.37 -9.33
N LEU A 71 16.71 -17.98 -10.04
CA LEU A 71 17.22 -18.64 -11.24
C LEU A 71 18.71 -18.91 -11.09
N ASP A 72 19.15 -20.11 -11.48
CA ASP A 72 20.57 -20.50 -11.45
C ASP A 72 21.42 -19.65 -12.40
N THR A 73 20.85 -19.23 -13.53
CA THR A 73 21.47 -18.32 -14.50
C THR A 73 21.34 -16.85 -14.12
N ARG A 74 20.76 -16.55 -12.95
CA ARG A 74 20.31 -15.23 -12.48
C ARG A 74 19.15 -14.65 -13.28
N ASN A 75 19.26 -14.60 -14.59
CA ASN A 75 18.25 -14.03 -15.48
C ASN A 75 17.72 -15.03 -16.52
N ARG A 76 16.54 -14.72 -17.05
CA ARG A 76 15.94 -15.35 -18.23
C ARG A 76 15.86 -14.31 -19.35
N ASN A 77 16.61 -14.52 -20.43
CA ASN A 77 16.58 -13.62 -21.58
C ASN A 77 15.28 -13.74 -22.38
N PHE A 78 14.90 -12.64 -23.04
CA PHE A 78 13.84 -12.65 -24.02
C PHE A 78 14.27 -13.43 -25.27
N PRO A 79 13.32 -13.94 -26.07
CA PRO A 79 13.64 -14.55 -27.35
C PRO A 79 14.30 -13.54 -28.30
N SER A 80 15.36 -13.99 -28.98
CA SER A 80 16.01 -13.23 -30.04
C SER A 80 14.99 -12.77 -31.11
N PRO A 81 15.09 -11.53 -31.64
CA PRO A 81 16.21 -10.59 -31.52
C PRO A 81 16.10 -9.57 -30.39
N LEU A 82 15.23 -9.79 -29.41
CA LEU A 82 15.02 -8.84 -28.31
C LEU A 82 16.16 -8.92 -27.29
N ASP A 83 16.60 -7.77 -26.79
CA ASP A 83 17.73 -7.66 -25.86
C ASP A 83 17.33 -7.69 -24.38
N GLY A 84 16.05 -7.89 -24.09
CA GLY A 84 15.52 -7.82 -22.73
C GLY A 84 15.72 -9.11 -21.92
N TYR A 85 15.50 -9.01 -20.62
CA TYR A 85 15.56 -10.15 -19.70
C TYR A 85 14.68 -9.95 -18.45
N TYR A 86 14.34 -11.07 -17.82
CA TYR A 86 13.75 -11.14 -16.49
C TYR A 86 14.82 -11.47 -15.45
N TYR A 87 14.83 -10.77 -14.32
CA TYR A 87 15.68 -11.05 -13.17
C TYR A 87 14.82 -11.13 -11.90
N PRO A 88 14.36 -12.35 -11.53
CA PRO A 88 13.51 -12.57 -10.37
C PRO A 88 14.31 -12.92 -9.11
N VAL A 89 13.95 -12.31 -8.00
CA VAL A 89 14.54 -12.56 -6.68
C VAL A 89 13.46 -12.65 -5.60
N GLN A 90 13.76 -13.34 -4.52
CA GLN A 90 13.01 -13.25 -3.26
C GLN A 90 13.78 -12.37 -2.28
N ILE A 91 13.10 -11.43 -1.64
CA ILE A 91 13.64 -10.53 -0.62
C ILE A 91 12.71 -10.60 0.59
N GLY A 92 13.05 -11.47 1.55
CA GLY A 92 12.20 -11.78 2.70
C GLY A 92 10.80 -12.29 2.31
N ASP A 93 9.77 -11.55 2.70
CA ASP A 93 8.33 -11.79 2.46
C ASP A 93 7.84 -11.30 1.07
N THR A 94 8.76 -10.94 0.18
CA THR A 94 8.44 -10.30 -1.10
C THR A 94 9.17 -10.97 -2.25
N TYR A 95 8.46 -11.25 -3.34
CA TYR A 95 9.07 -11.50 -4.64
C TYR A 95 9.31 -10.18 -5.36
N ALA A 96 10.52 -9.97 -5.87
CA ALA A 96 10.86 -8.82 -6.70
C ALA A 96 11.26 -9.30 -8.10
N LEU A 97 10.81 -8.59 -9.12
CA LEU A 97 11.13 -8.88 -10.52
C LEU A 97 11.61 -7.61 -11.20
N GLN A 98 12.85 -7.64 -11.67
CA GLN A 98 13.34 -6.66 -12.64
C GLN A 98 13.08 -7.20 -14.06
N ILE A 99 12.55 -6.36 -14.93
CA ILE A 99 12.49 -6.64 -16.37
C ILE A 99 13.14 -5.48 -17.10
N ASN A 100 14.24 -5.77 -17.80
CA ASN A 100 14.99 -4.80 -18.59
C ASN A 100 14.69 -5.01 -20.08
N TYR A 101 14.59 -3.92 -20.85
CA TYR A 101 14.44 -3.98 -22.30
C TYR A 101 14.89 -2.66 -22.95
N SER A 102 15.66 -2.74 -24.03
CA SER A 102 16.12 -1.58 -24.81
C SER A 102 15.80 -1.69 -26.31
N GLY A 103 15.35 -2.85 -26.77
CA GLY A 103 14.84 -3.03 -28.12
C GLY A 103 15.35 -4.30 -28.80
N LYS A 104 15.52 -4.22 -30.11
CA LYS A 104 16.09 -5.32 -30.90
C LYS A 104 17.58 -5.12 -31.07
N LEU A 105 18.32 -6.20 -30.89
CA LEU A 105 19.70 -6.28 -31.36
C LEU A 105 19.73 -6.21 -32.89
N ASP A 106 20.80 -5.64 -33.43
CA ASP A 106 21.07 -5.67 -34.85
C ASP A 106 21.53 -7.07 -35.32
N ALA A 107 21.76 -7.23 -36.63
CA ALA A 107 22.19 -8.49 -37.22
C ALA A 107 23.55 -9.00 -36.70
N ASN A 108 24.33 -8.14 -36.02
CA ASN A 108 25.62 -8.48 -35.42
C ASN A 108 25.51 -8.63 -33.88
N SER A 109 24.30 -8.80 -33.35
CA SER A 109 24.01 -8.90 -31.91
C SER A 109 24.46 -7.68 -31.11
N LYS A 110 24.47 -6.49 -31.72
CA LYS A 110 24.78 -5.22 -31.04
C LYS A 110 23.54 -4.43 -30.71
N TYR A 111 23.65 -3.64 -29.64
CA TYR A 111 22.64 -2.66 -29.23
C TYR A 111 22.42 -1.60 -30.30
N ASN A 112 21.18 -1.12 -30.41
CA ASN A 112 20.82 -0.06 -31.32
C ASN A 112 21.00 1.32 -30.66
N ASP A 113 22.19 1.91 -30.85
CA ASP A 113 22.52 3.24 -30.33
C ASP A 113 22.19 4.37 -31.31
N LYS A 114 21.40 4.09 -32.35
CA LYS A 114 20.99 5.15 -33.28
C LYS A 114 20.08 6.15 -32.56
N PRO A 115 20.27 7.47 -32.80
CA PRO A 115 19.35 8.48 -32.30
C PRO A 115 17.93 8.22 -32.76
N GLN A 116 16.97 8.32 -31.84
CA GLN A 116 15.54 8.16 -32.08
C GLN A 116 14.82 9.44 -31.70
N GLY A 117 13.89 9.89 -32.54
CA GLY A 117 13.07 11.06 -32.22
C GLY A 117 12.15 10.75 -31.05
N ILE A 118 12.07 11.65 -30.07
CA ILE A 118 11.13 11.52 -28.93
C ILE A 118 9.66 11.49 -29.41
N LYS A 119 9.38 12.13 -30.56
CA LYS A 119 8.06 12.12 -31.21
C LYS A 119 7.65 10.74 -31.74
N ASP A 120 8.60 9.82 -31.93
CA ASP A 120 8.33 8.44 -32.36
C ASP A 120 7.94 7.54 -31.18
N GLU A 121 7.76 8.12 -29.99
CA GLU A 121 7.31 7.48 -28.76
C GLU A 121 8.08 6.20 -28.39
N PRO A 122 9.43 6.25 -28.33
CA PRO A 122 10.24 5.06 -28.10
C PRO A 122 9.88 4.36 -26.78
N PHE A 123 9.64 5.11 -25.70
CA PHE A 123 9.34 4.51 -24.41
C PHE A 123 7.94 3.88 -24.34
N LEU A 124 6.96 4.43 -25.07
CA LEU A 124 5.64 3.79 -25.18
C LEU A 124 5.75 2.41 -25.82
N LYS A 125 6.50 2.29 -26.93
CA LYS A 125 6.74 1.02 -27.63
C LYS A 125 7.43 0.00 -26.73
N LEU A 126 8.47 0.43 -26.00
CA LEU A 126 9.18 -0.43 -25.06
C LEU A 126 8.27 -0.89 -23.90
N LYS A 127 7.47 0.02 -23.33
CA LYS A 127 6.49 -0.30 -22.28
C LYS A 127 5.43 -1.30 -22.75
N GLN A 128 4.92 -1.13 -23.98
CA GLN A 128 3.92 -2.02 -24.58
C GLN A 128 4.46 -3.44 -24.72
N GLU A 129 5.70 -3.62 -25.18
CA GLU A 129 6.34 -4.94 -25.28
C GLU A 129 6.45 -5.61 -23.90
N ILE A 130 6.96 -4.92 -22.88
CA ILE A 130 7.03 -5.47 -21.51
C ILE A 130 5.63 -5.83 -21.00
N THR A 131 4.65 -4.92 -21.18
CA THR A 131 3.28 -5.12 -20.71
C THR A 131 2.64 -6.35 -21.37
N GLN A 132 2.84 -6.54 -22.67
CA GLN A 132 2.36 -7.72 -23.40
C GLN A 132 3.00 -9.00 -22.86
N ARG A 133 4.32 -8.97 -22.62
CA ARG A 133 5.08 -10.12 -22.12
C ARG A 133 4.63 -10.61 -20.75
N ILE A 134 4.24 -9.70 -19.88
CA ILE A 134 3.68 -10.06 -18.56
C ILE A 134 2.15 -10.16 -18.57
N SER A 135 1.51 -10.17 -19.75
CA SER A 135 0.05 -10.24 -19.90
C SER A 135 -0.71 -9.15 -19.11
N GLY A 136 -0.16 -7.95 -19.06
CA GLY A 136 -0.72 -6.82 -18.31
C GLY A 136 -0.68 -6.96 -16.79
N GLN A 137 0.02 -7.98 -16.26
CA GLN A 137 0.14 -8.16 -14.82
C GLN A 137 1.00 -7.06 -14.18
N THR A 138 0.66 -6.71 -12.94
CA THR A 138 1.36 -5.70 -12.13
C THR A 138 1.83 -6.32 -10.81
N GLY A 139 2.67 -5.61 -10.07
CA GLY A 139 3.04 -6.00 -8.70
C GLY A 139 1.85 -5.86 -7.74
N THR A 140 1.69 -6.79 -6.80
CA THR A 140 0.66 -6.69 -5.76
C THR A 140 0.98 -5.64 -4.70
N ILE A 141 2.27 -5.42 -4.39
CA ILE A 141 2.73 -4.38 -3.46
C ILE A 141 2.90 -3.06 -4.21
N GLY A 142 3.55 -3.09 -5.36
CA GLY A 142 3.79 -1.90 -6.18
C GLY A 142 4.77 -2.15 -7.30
N GLN A 143 5.06 -1.11 -8.07
CA GLN A 143 6.03 -1.16 -9.15
C GLN A 143 6.65 0.20 -9.46
N THR A 144 7.90 0.20 -9.91
CA THR A 144 8.59 1.38 -10.42
C THR A 144 8.97 1.15 -11.87
N TRP A 145 8.65 2.11 -12.74
CA TRP A 145 9.21 2.15 -14.08
C TRP A 145 10.41 3.10 -14.10
N LEU A 146 11.57 2.60 -14.52
CA LEU A 146 12.79 3.37 -14.74
C LEU A 146 13.00 3.54 -16.25
N PHE A 147 12.99 4.78 -16.72
CA PHE A 147 13.29 5.14 -18.10
C PHE A 147 14.66 5.79 -18.14
N TRP A 148 15.49 5.36 -19.08
CA TRP A 148 16.82 5.93 -19.20
C TRP A 148 17.31 5.93 -20.64
N GLY A 149 18.30 6.79 -20.88
CA GLY A 149 18.89 6.97 -22.20
C GLY A 149 19.68 8.27 -22.25
N LYS A 150 20.32 8.52 -23.38
CA LYS A 150 21.17 9.69 -23.58
C LYS A 150 20.49 10.74 -24.45
N VAL A 151 20.48 11.99 -24.01
CA VAL A 151 19.94 13.11 -24.79
C VAL A 151 21.00 13.60 -25.78
N LYS A 152 20.63 13.73 -27.05
CA LYS A 152 21.55 14.16 -28.11
C LYS A 152 21.46 15.68 -28.32
N SER A 153 22.61 16.33 -28.50
CA SER A 153 22.76 17.74 -28.93
C SER A 153 22.20 18.84 -28.01
N TYR A 154 21.58 18.50 -26.87
CA TYR A 154 21.00 19.46 -25.92
C TYR A 154 21.39 19.04 -24.49
N ASN A 155 22.20 19.87 -23.80
CA ASN A 155 22.86 19.48 -22.55
C ASN A 155 22.66 20.50 -21.41
N THR A 156 21.69 21.41 -21.50
CA THR A 156 21.30 22.21 -20.34
C THR A 156 20.29 21.45 -19.48
N ASP A 157 20.33 21.64 -18.16
CA ASP A 157 19.40 20.99 -17.22
C ASP A 157 17.92 21.29 -17.59
N GLN A 158 17.63 22.47 -18.13
CA GLN A 158 16.28 22.85 -18.60
C GLN A 158 15.84 22.07 -19.85
N GLU A 159 16.74 21.83 -20.80
CA GLU A 159 16.44 21.03 -21.99
C GLU A 159 16.23 19.56 -21.63
N ILE A 160 17.06 19.01 -20.74
CA ILE A 160 16.91 17.63 -20.26
C ILE A 160 15.57 17.46 -19.54
N GLU A 161 15.14 18.44 -18.75
CA GLU A 161 13.82 18.44 -18.11
C GLU A 161 12.67 18.45 -19.12
N LYS A 162 12.76 19.23 -20.21
CA LYS A 162 11.78 19.18 -21.31
C LYS A 162 11.73 17.81 -21.97
N VAL A 163 12.88 17.14 -22.14
CA VAL A 163 12.92 15.77 -22.65
C VAL A 163 12.24 14.81 -21.67
N ALA A 164 12.55 14.90 -20.37
CA ALA A 164 11.93 14.08 -19.33
C ALA A 164 10.40 14.25 -19.29
N GLN A 165 9.90 15.48 -19.40
CA GLN A 165 8.46 15.77 -19.51
C GLN A 165 7.82 15.03 -20.69
N LYS A 166 8.45 15.08 -21.87
CA LYS A 166 7.97 14.35 -23.06
C LYS A 166 8.05 12.84 -22.89
N CYS A 167 9.10 12.32 -22.25
CA CYS A 167 9.18 10.88 -21.92
C CYS A 167 8.03 10.46 -21.01
N TYR A 168 7.70 11.25 -20.00
CA TYR A 168 6.63 10.94 -19.07
C TYR A 168 5.24 10.95 -19.74
N THR A 169 4.98 11.90 -20.66
CA THR A 169 3.72 11.95 -21.44
C THR A 169 3.44 10.71 -22.29
N GLN A 170 4.49 9.97 -22.68
CA GLN A 170 4.32 8.76 -23.50
C GLN A 170 3.69 7.59 -22.71
N ILE A 171 3.66 7.68 -21.37
CA ILE A 171 3.56 6.49 -20.51
C ILE A 171 2.41 6.63 -19.52
N VAL A 172 2.04 7.85 -19.15
CA VAL A 172 0.96 8.16 -18.21
C VAL A 172 -0.13 8.97 -18.92
N SER A 173 -1.33 8.40 -19.00
CA SER A 173 -2.45 9.00 -19.73
C SER A 173 -3.05 10.24 -19.06
N ASN A 174 -3.02 10.32 -17.73
CA ASN A 174 -3.48 11.48 -16.95
C ASN A 174 -2.28 12.29 -16.42
N TYR A 175 -1.35 12.58 -17.32
CA TYR A 175 -0.10 13.26 -17.04
C TYR A 175 -0.32 14.66 -16.44
N ASP A 176 0.38 14.94 -15.34
CA ASP A 176 0.51 16.28 -14.76
C ASP A 176 1.90 16.39 -14.10
N TRP A 177 2.86 17.05 -14.76
CA TRP A 177 4.23 17.15 -14.27
C TRP A 177 4.32 17.83 -12.92
N GLU A 178 3.60 18.93 -12.73
CA GLU A 178 3.69 19.74 -11.52
C GLU A 178 3.09 18.99 -10.33
N ARG A 179 2.01 18.26 -10.55
CA ARG A 179 1.38 17.41 -9.53
C ARG A 179 2.23 16.18 -9.20
N ASP A 180 2.77 15.52 -10.23
CA ASP A 180 3.38 14.20 -10.08
C ASP A 180 4.88 14.26 -9.73
N LEU A 181 5.58 15.34 -10.06
CA LEU A 181 7.01 15.49 -9.78
C LEU A 181 7.25 15.57 -8.26
N ILE A 182 7.95 14.57 -7.73
CA ILE A 182 8.41 14.56 -6.34
C ILE A 182 9.69 15.39 -6.20
N GLY A 183 10.59 15.25 -7.17
CA GLY A 183 11.81 16.03 -7.22
C GLY A 183 12.76 15.59 -8.31
N LYS A 184 13.89 16.28 -8.38
CA LYS A 184 14.94 16.04 -9.37
C LYS A 184 16.31 16.21 -8.74
N GLY A 185 17.31 15.59 -9.36
CA GLY A 185 18.69 15.65 -8.91
C GLY A 185 19.62 15.08 -9.97
N LYS A 186 20.82 14.66 -9.55
CA LYS A 186 21.84 14.07 -10.44
C LYS A 186 22.43 12.84 -9.78
N LEU A 187 22.53 11.73 -10.51
CA LEU A 187 23.29 10.56 -10.11
C LEU A 187 24.40 10.34 -11.12
N GLU A 188 25.63 10.40 -10.62
CA GLU A 188 26.79 10.59 -11.48
C GLU A 188 26.52 11.82 -12.37
N GLU A 189 26.71 11.71 -13.69
CA GLU A 189 26.47 12.80 -14.64
C GLU A 189 25.05 12.79 -15.24
N GLY A 190 24.19 11.83 -14.87
CA GLY A 190 22.82 11.75 -15.39
C GLY A 190 21.81 12.49 -14.50
N MET A 191 20.92 13.25 -15.13
CA MET A 191 19.84 13.96 -14.45
C MET A 191 18.67 13.03 -14.17
N ILE A 192 18.15 13.08 -12.94
CA ILE A 192 17.09 12.21 -12.47
C ILE A 192 15.84 13.02 -12.15
N PHE A 193 14.67 12.42 -12.43
CA PHE A 193 13.36 12.89 -12.01
C PHE A 193 12.57 11.73 -11.39
N GLU A 194 12.11 11.89 -10.15
CA GLU A 194 11.13 10.98 -9.53
C GLU A 194 9.74 11.56 -9.67
N LEU A 195 8.83 10.77 -10.23
CA LEU A 195 7.43 11.11 -10.40
C LEU A 195 6.55 10.04 -9.75
N TRP A 196 5.50 10.49 -9.08
CA TRP A 196 4.55 9.61 -8.43
C TRP A 196 3.13 10.16 -8.47
N TYR A 197 2.23 9.40 -9.11
CA TYR A 197 0.80 9.60 -8.92
C TYR A 197 0.35 8.84 -7.66
N SER A 198 0.03 9.58 -6.60
CA SER A 198 -0.56 9.01 -5.39
C SER A 198 -2.03 8.66 -5.64
N PRO A 199 -2.47 7.40 -5.44
CA PRO A 199 -3.86 7.02 -5.69
C PRO A 199 -4.88 7.87 -4.93
N GLN A 200 -5.88 8.38 -5.65
CA GLN A 200 -6.89 9.28 -5.11
C GLN A 200 -8.26 8.59 -5.13
N ASN A 201 -8.95 8.55 -3.97
CA ASN A 201 -10.30 8.01 -3.86
C ASN A 201 -10.45 6.56 -4.38
N LEU A 202 -9.74 5.61 -3.75
CA LEU A 202 -9.81 4.18 -4.01
C LEU A 202 -11.15 3.50 -3.64
N GLY A 203 -12.28 4.21 -3.70
CA GLY A 203 -13.60 3.68 -3.36
C GLY A 203 -13.89 2.32 -4.00
N GLY A 204 -14.73 1.52 -3.36
CA GLY A 204 -14.94 0.10 -3.71
C GLY A 204 -14.59 -0.80 -2.54
N ASN A 205 -14.77 -2.10 -2.70
CA ASN A 205 -14.42 -3.10 -1.70
C ASN A 205 -13.62 -4.27 -2.31
N GLY A 206 -12.80 -4.91 -1.47
CA GLY A 206 -12.04 -6.10 -1.84
C GLY A 206 -11.22 -5.93 -3.13
N LYS A 207 -11.56 -6.73 -4.15
CA LYS A 207 -10.84 -6.77 -5.42
C LYS A 207 -10.80 -5.43 -6.16
N GLU A 208 -11.92 -4.70 -6.19
CA GLU A 208 -12.02 -3.42 -6.92
C GLU A 208 -11.07 -2.36 -6.33
N PHE A 209 -11.00 -2.29 -4.99
CA PHE A 209 -10.08 -1.38 -4.29
C PHE A 209 -8.63 -1.63 -4.73
N TRP A 210 -8.22 -2.90 -4.75
CA TRP A 210 -6.85 -3.27 -5.08
C TRP A 210 -6.54 -3.17 -6.57
N GLU A 211 -7.52 -3.34 -7.45
CA GLU A 211 -7.38 -3.07 -8.88
C GLU A 211 -7.14 -1.59 -9.15
N LYS A 212 -7.95 -0.70 -8.54
CA LYS A 212 -7.75 0.75 -8.63
C LYS A 212 -6.41 1.18 -8.06
N PHE A 213 -6.03 0.65 -6.90
CA PHE A 213 -4.71 0.93 -6.30
C PHE A 213 -3.57 0.62 -7.27
N ARG A 214 -3.58 -0.55 -7.93
CA ARG A 214 -2.52 -0.94 -8.86
C ARG A 214 -2.53 -0.15 -10.17
N GLN A 215 -3.70 0.30 -10.62
CA GLN A 215 -3.84 1.14 -11.81
C GLN A 215 -3.36 2.57 -11.56
N GLU A 216 -3.67 3.12 -10.39
CA GLU A 216 -3.37 4.51 -10.05
C GLU A 216 -1.98 4.69 -9.45
N ASN A 217 -1.42 3.73 -8.71
CA ASN A 217 -0.12 3.88 -8.04
C ASN A 217 1.06 3.84 -9.04
N GLY A 218 1.15 4.86 -9.88
CA GLY A 218 2.16 5.03 -10.92
C GLY A 218 3.40 5.69 -10.35
N HIS A 219 4.44 4.92 -10.09
CA HIS A 219 5.75 5.42 -9.72
C HIS A 219 6.72 5.30 -10.91
N VAL A 220 7.30 6.43 -11.29
CA VAL A 220 8.16 6.59 -12.46
C VAL A 220 9.45 7.27 -12.05
N PHE A 221 10.55 6.77 -12.59
CA PHE A 221 11.87 7.33 -12.47
C PHE A 221 12.44 7.56 -13.87
N ILE A 222 12.89 8.78 -14.15
CA ILE A 222 13.51 9.12 -15.43
C ILE A 222 14.97 9.48 -15.17
N TRP A 223 15.91 8.83 -15.85
CA TRP A 223 17.34 9.07 -15.72
C TRP A 223 17.98 9.33 -17.08
N LEU A 224 18.23 10.60 -17.37
CA LEU A 224 18.71 11.04 -18.67
C LEU A 224 20.17 11.50 -18.59
N PHE A 225 21.00 10.96 -19.48
CA PHE A 225 22.42 11.27 -19.54
C PHE A 225 22.71 12.34 -20.61
N PRO A 226 23.68 13.23 -20.36
CA PRO A 226 24.11 14.22 -21.34
C PRO A 226 24.90 13.54 -22.47
N ASP A 227 25.02 14.24 -23.60
CA ASP A 227 25.67 13.70 -24.81
C ASP A 227 27.15 13.36 -24.61
N SER A 228 27.79 13.98 -23.61
CA SER A 228 29.20 13.75 -23.23
C SER A 228 29.47 12.35 -22.70
N VAL A 229 28.46 11.61 -22.23
CA VAL A 229 28.61 10.24 -21.72
C VAL A 229 28.49 9.25 -22.87
N SER A 230 29.39 8.27 -22.94
CA SER A 230 29.30 7.21 -23.95
C SER A 230 28.14 6.23 -23.65
N PRO A 231 27.49 5.62 -24.65
CA PRO A 231 26.45 4.62 -24.42
C PRO A 231 26.90 3.47 -23.52
N ASP A 232 28.09 2.91 -23.74
CA ASP A 232 28.64 1.81 -22.91
C ASP A 232 28.82 2.22 -21.44
N GLU A 233 29.32 3.43 -21.20
CA GLU A 233 29.50 3.96 -19.85
C GLU A 233 28.15 4.22 -19.16
N MET A 234 27.18 4.79 -19.88
CA MET A 234 25.81 4.96 -19.40
C MET A 234 25.20 3.60 -18.99
N ILE A 235 25.27 2.59 -19.85
CA ILE A 235 24.76 1.24 -19.58
C ILE A 235 25.41 0.65 -18.33
N LYS A 236 26.74 0.77 -18.20
CA LYS A 236 27.48 0.26 -17.04
C LYS A 236 27.03 0.96 -15.74
N ARG A 237 26.87 2.28 -15.77
CA ARG A 237 26.44 3.08 -14.62
C ARG A 237 25.05 2.67 -14.18
N VAL A 238 24.07 2.63 -15.10
CA VAL A 238 22.70 2.22 -14.77
C VAL A 238 22.65 0.81 -14.19
N ARG A 239 23.32 -0.15 -14.81
CA ARG A 239 23.36 -1.54 -14.31
C ARG A 239 23.96 -1.66 -12.91
N SER A 240 24.93 -0.81 -12.57
CA SER A 240 25.57 -0.81 -11.25
C SER A 240 24.65 -0.33 -10.09
N THR A 241 23.51 0.30 -10.41
CA THR A 241 22.55 0.79 -9.41
C THR A 241 21.37 -0.14 -9.18
N TYR A 242 21.13 -1.13 -10.05
CA TYR A 242 19.93 -1.98 -10.00
C TYR A 242 19.69 -2.64 -8.64
N TYR A 243 20.72 -3.20 -8.01
CA TYR A 243 20.56 -3.80 -6.68
C TYR A 243 20.11 -2.77 -5.63
N GLN A 244 20.66 -1.56 -5.69
CA GLN A 244 20.34 -0.49 -4.74
C GLN A 244 18.92 0.02 -4.96
N PHE A 245 18.54 0.29 -6.21
CA PHE A 245 17.20 0.76 -6.56
C PHE A 245 16.12 -0.29 -6.32
N MET A 246 16.40 -1.57 -6.59
CA MET A 246 15.47 -2.66 -6.31
C MET A 246 15.07 -2.69 -4.82
N ARG A 247 16.04 -2.51 -3.91
CA ARG A 247 15.76 -2.48 -2.47
C ARG A 247 15.16 -1.16 -2.00
N LEU A 248 15.69 -0.03 -2.47
CA LEU A 248 15.16 1.29 -2.12
C LEU A 248 13.67 1.40 -2.46
N TRP A 249 13.30 1.02 -3.67
CA TRP A 249 11.90 1.09 -4.11
C TRP A 249 11.03 0.00 -3.50
N LEU A 250 11.57 -1.18 -3.15
CA LEU A 250 10.84 -2.17 -2.36
C LEU A 250 10.34 -1.56 -1.05
N TYR A 251 11.22 -0.89 -0.30
CA TYR A 251 10.88 -0.28 0.98
C TYR A 251 9.84 0.84 0.80
N ARG A 252 10.04 1.71 -0.20
CA ARG A 252 9.07 2.73 -0.58
C ARG A 252 7.68 2.14 -0.85
N HIS A 253 7.60 1.11 -1.68
CA HIS A 253 6.33 0.47 -2.04
C HIS A 253 5.70 -0.26 -0.87
N LYS A 254 6.47 -0.89 0.02
CA LYS A 254 5.93 -1.48 1.26
C LYS A 254 5.30 -0.45 2.19
N VAL A 255 5.90 0.73 2.33
CA VAL A 255 5.31 1.85 3.09
C VAL A 255 3.99 2.28 2.47
N VAL A 256 3.96 2.55 1.17
CA VAL A 256 2.74 2.99 0.45
C VAL A 256 1.66 1.91 0.54
N TRP A 257 2.00 0.66 0.22
CA TRP A 257 1.07 -0.47 0.26
C TRP A 257 0.49 -0.68 1.66
N SER A 258 1.31 -0.63 2.71
CA SER A 258 0.85 -0.78 4.11
C SER A 258 -0.08 0.35 4.53
N TYR A 259 0.18 1.58 4.08
CA TYR A 259 -0.75 2.68 4.30
C TYR A 259 -2.10 2.40 3.64
N TYR A 260 -2.14 1.99 2.36
CA TYR A 260 -3.42 1.71 1.70
C TYR A 260 -4.12 0.46 2.27
N GLN A 261 -3.38 -0.55 2.72
CA GLN A 261 -3.92 -1.67 3.49
C GLN A 261 -4.62 -1.17 4.76
N SER A 262 -3.99 -0.25 5.50
CA SER A 262 -4.62 0.36 6.69
C SER A 262 -5.92 1.09 6.37
N ARG A 263 -6.00 1.76 5.21
CA ARG A 263 -7.23 2.46 4.76
C ARG A 263 -8.34 1.47 4.44
N TYR A 264 -7.99 0.34 3.84
CA TYR A 264 -8.90 -0.76 3.62
C TYR A 264 -9.41 -1.35 4.96
N GLN A 265 -8.49 -1.65 5.90
CA GLN A 265 -8.83 -2.17 7.23
C GLN A 265 -9.72 -1.21 8.03
N LYS A 266 -9.44 0.10 7.98
CA LYS A 266 -10.31 1.12 8.58
C LYS A 266 -11.74 1.04 8.06
N THR A 267 -11.91 0.82 6.76
CA THR A 267 -13.24 0.71 6.13
C THR A 267 -13.97 -0.53 6.65
N LEU A 268 -13.26 -1.66 6.81
CA LEU A 268 -13.80 -2.87 7.43
C LEU A 268 -14.19 -2.63 8.90
N LEU A 269 -13.30 -2.03 9.70
CA LEU A 269 -13.56 -1.71 11.11
C LEU A 269 -14.77 -0.78 11.28
N LYS A 270 -14.95 0.22 10.41
CA LYS A 270 -16.13 1.08 10.42
C LYS A 270 -17.41 0.30 10.11
N LYS A 271 -17.38 -0.59 9.12
CA LYS A 271 -18.52 -1.46 8.78
C LYS A 271 -18.87 -2.36 9.97
N LYS A 272 -17.87 -3.01 10.57
CA LYS A 272 -18.03 -3.85 11.76
C LYS A 272 -18.57 -3.05 12.96
N TYR A 273 -18.12 -1.81 13.14
CA TYR A 273 -18.65 -0.93 14.18
C TYR A 273 -20.13 -0.57 14.00
N VAL A 274 -20.64 -0.54 12.75
CA VAL A 274 -22.07 -0.39 12.47
C VAL A 274 -22.82 -1.68 12.78
N GLU A 275 -22.27 -2.83 12.41
CA GLU A 275 -22.86 -4.17 12.65
C GLU A 275 -23.08 -4.46 14.14
N ILE A 276 -22.30 -3.84 15.04
CA ILE A 276 -22.42 -4.04 16.49
C ILE A 276 -23.43 -3.08 17.18
N GLN A 277 -23.93 -2.06 16.48
CA GLN A 277 -24.90 -1.10 17.04
C GLN A 277 -26.19 -1.74 17.57
N PRO A 278 -26.79 -2.74 16.91
CA PRO A 278 -27.95 -3.45 17.45
C PRO A 278 -27.67 -4.14 18.78
N ALA A 279 -26.50 -4.77 18.94
CA ALA A 279 -26.10 -5.40 20.19
C ALA A 279 -25.93 -4.38 21.32
N ILE A 280 -25.31 -3.23 21.03
CA ILE A 280 -25.20 -2.12 21.99
C ILE A 280 -26.59 -1.67 22.47
N LYS A 281 -27.55 -1.53 21.54
CA LYS A 281 -28.93 -1.13 21.88
C LYS A 281 -29.62 -2.18 22.74
N GLN A 282 -29.51 -3.46 22.37
CA GLN A 282 -30.10 -4.56 23.15
C GLN A 282 -29.54 -4.62 24.57
N THR A 283 -28.22 -4.49 24.74
CA THR A 283 -27.60 -4.51 26.08
C THR A 283 -28.08 -3.37 26.97
N LYS A 284 -28.37 -2.18 26.41
CA LYS A 284 -28.97 -1.06 27.16
C LYS A 284 -30.38 -1.36 27.68
N GLU A 285 -31.12 -2.25 27.03
CA GLU A 285 -32.47 -2.64 27.43
C GLU A 285 -32.48 -3.78 28.45
N LEU A 286 -31.38 -4.53 28.58
CA LEU A 286 -31.28 -5.70 29.47
C LEU A 286 -31.63 -5.42 30.94
N PRO A 287 -31.19 -4.31 31.57
CA PRO A 287 -31.59 -4.01 32.95
C PRO A 287 -33.11 -3.94 33.13
N ARG A 288 -33.84 -3.39 32.14
CA ARG A 288 -35.31 -3.31 32.18
C ARG A 288 -35.96 -4.67 31.93
N LEU A 289 -35.40 -5.48 31.05
CA LEU A 289 -35.90 -6.83 30.76
C LEU A 289 -35.72 -7.77 31.96
N LEU A 290 -34.62 -7.62 32.70
CA LEU A 290 -34.38 -8.31 33.97
C LEU A 290 -35.39 -7.92 35.04
N GLN A 291 -35.74 -6.64 35.15
CA GLN A 291 -36.74 -6.16 36.11
C GLN A 291 -38.16 -6.63 35.78
N SER A 292 -38.48 -6.84 34.49
CA SER A 292 -39.82 -7.21 34.04
C SER A 292 -40.04 -8.72 33.85
N ASN A 293 -39.05 -9.56 34.19
CA ASN A 293 -39.09 -11.02 34.01
C ASN A 293 -39.41 -11.49 32.57
N ASN A 294 -39.24 -10.61 31.57
CA ASN A 294 -39.53 -10.89 30.16
C ASN A 294 -38.27 -11.31 29.38
N LEU A 295 -37.21 -11.69 30.09
CA LEU A 295 -35.93 -12.04 29.50
C LEU A 295 -35.99 -13.46 28.89
N LYS A 296 -35.62 -13.59 27.62
CA LYS A 296 -35.47 -14.89 26.95
C LYS A 296 -34.00 -15.29 26.90
N LEU A 297 -33.63 -16.34 27.65
CA LEU A 297 -32.25 -16.82 27.75
C LEU A 297 -31.68 -17.23 26.38
N SER A 298 -32.47 -17.91 25.55
CA SER A 298 -32.05 -18.30 24.19
C SER A 298 -31.65 -17.11 23.33
N LYS A 299 -32.39 -15.99 23.43
CA LYS A 299 -32.08 -14.76 22.69
C LYS A 299 -30.76 -14.13 23.17
N LEU A 300 -30.46 -14.20 24.47
CA LEU A 300 -29.17 -13.74 25.00
C LEU A 300 -28.01 -14.59 24.49
N GLN A 301 -28.18 -15.92 24.44
CA GLN A 301 -27.17 -16.84 23.92
C GLN A 301 -26.90 -16.61 22.43
N GLU A 302 -27.95 -16.36 21.63
CA GLU A 302 -27.82 -15.97 20.22
C GLU A 302 -27.06 -14.65 20.06
N THR A 303 -27.44 -13.61 20.82
CA THR A 303 -26.75 -12.32 20.80
C THR A 303 -25.28 -12.44 21.22
N LEU A 304 -24.98 -13.23 22.25
CA LEU A 304 -23.60 -13.48 22.69
C LEU A 304 -22.78 -14.17 21.59
N THR A 305 -23.33 -15.22 20.97
CA THR A 305 -22.66 -15.96 19.90
C THR A 305 -22.31 -15.04 18.72
N SER A 306 -23.27 -14.22 18.28
CA SER A 306 -23.05 -13.24 17.20
C SER A 306 -22.00 -12.19 17.59
N ASN A 307 -22.03 -11.68 18.81
CA ASN A 307 -21.07 -10.69 19.28
C ASN A 307 -19.65 -11.26 19.44
N LEU A 308 -19.49 -12.54 19.78
CA LEU A 308 -18.18 -13.19 19.83
C LEU A 308 -17.52 -13.28 18.45
N ILE A 309 -18.30 -13.57 17.40
CA ILE A 309 -17.82 -13.54 16.01
C ILE A 309 -17.39 -12.12 15.65
N ASN A 310 -18.24 -11.11 15.93
CA ASN A 310 -17.92 -9.72 15.65
C ASN A 310 -16.69 -9.23 16.43
N LEU A 311 -16.51 -9.67 17.69
CA LEU A 311 -15.35 -9.36 18.51
C LEU A 311 -14.06 -9.93 17.90
N SER A 312 -14.09 -11.17 17.43
CA SER A 312 -12.95 -11.81 16.78
C SER A 312 -12.54 -11.05 15.51
N ASP A 313 -13.50 -10.79 14.60
CA ASP A 313 -13.26 -10.03 13.37
C ASP A 313 -12.70 -8.63 13.65
N TYR A 314 -13.27 -7.94 14.64
CA TYR A 314 -12.84 -6.60 15.03
C TYR A 314 -11.41 -6.60 15.57
N THR A 315 -11.08 -7.60 16.40
CA THR A 315 -9.74 -7.77 16.97
C THR A 315 -8.71 -8.03 15.87
N ILE A 316 -9.02 -8.92 14.92
CA ILE A 316 -8.13 -9.23 13.79
C ILE A 316 -7.87 -7.98 12.95
N ALA A 317 -8.92 -7.21 12.62
CA ALA A 317 -8.77 -5.99 11.83
C ALA A 317 -8.00 -4.88 12.58
N LEU A 318 -8.19 -4.76 13.90
CA LEU A 318 -7.45 -3.80 14.73
C LEU A 318 -5.97 -4.18 14.85
N ASN A 319 -5.66 -5.45 15.10
CA ASN A 319 -4.29 -5.96 15.11
C ASN A 319 -3.62 -5.79 13.74
N SER A 320 -4.39 -5.90 12.65
CA SER A 320 -3.88 -5.62 11.31
C SER A 320 -3.44 -4.16 11.15
N LEU A 321 -4.20 -3.20 11.71
CA LEU A 321 -3.75 -1.80 11.74
C LEU A 321 -2.43 -1.64 12.50
N GLU A 322 -2.29 -2.28 13.66
CA GLU A 322 -1.04 -2.23 14.43
C GLU A 322 0.14 -2.81 13.63
N ASN A 323 -0.07 -3.94 12.95
CA ASN A 323 0.94 -4.53 12.07
C ASN A 323 1.34 -3.55 10.96
N HIS A 324 0.39 -2.88 10.31
CA HIS A 324 0.72 -1.88 9.29
C HIS A 324 1.48 -0.67 9.84
N ILE A 325 1.23 -0.23 11.08
CA ILE A 325 2.04 0.80 11.74
C ILE A 325 3.50 0.34 11.83
N ARG A 326 3.73 -0.90 12.28
CA ARG A 326 5.08 -1.48 12.40
C ARG A 326 5.75 -1.65 11.03
N THR A 327 5.01 -2.12 10.03
CA THR A 327 5.53 -2.27 8.66
C THR A 327 5.93 -0.92 8.06
N ILE A 328 5.13 0.13 8.26
CA ILE A 328 5.45 1.49 7.79
C ILE A 328 6.76 1.96 8.45
N LYS A 329 6.87 1.87 9.78
CA LYS A 329 8.07 2.29 10.52
C LYS A 329 9.33 1.57 10.05
N LEU A 330 9.30 0.23 10.05
CA LEU A 330 10.45 -0.59 9.66
C LEU A 330 10.92 -0.30 8.23
N ASN A 331 9.98 -0.18 7.28
CA ASN A 331 10.35 0.06 5.89
C ASN A 331 10.77 1.51 5.64
N LEU A 332 10.32 2.47 6.46
CA LEU A 332 10.85 3.82 6.43
C LEU A 332 12.31 3.84 6.90
N ASP A 333 12.61 3.20 8.03
CA ASP A 333 13.98 3.09 8.55
C ASP A 333 14.91 2.40 7.52
N ASN A 334 14.43 1.32 6.90
CA ASN A 334 15.16 0.62 5.84
C ASN A 334 15.37 1.48 4.59
N TYR A 335 14.37 2.28 4.20
CA TYR A 335 14.48 3.22 3.09
C TYR A 335 15.55 4.27 3.37
N GLU A 336 15.50 4.91 4.54
CA GLU A 336 16.46 5.94 4.96
C GLU A 336 17.89 5.38 5.05
N SER A 337 18.07 4.21 5.66
CA SER A 337 19.37 3.54 5.72
C SER A 337 19.90 3.20 4.33
N ARG A 338 19.05 2.67 3.44
CA ARG A 338 19.44 2.36 2.05
C ARG A 338 19.77 3.62 1.26
N LEU A 339 19.03 4.71 1.46
CA LEU A 339 19.32 5.99 0.80
C LEU A 339 20.67 6.53 1.26
N ASN A 340 20.98 6.47 2.56
CA ASN A 340 22.30 6.84 3.09
C ASN A 340 23.42 6.00 2.48
N ASP A 341 23.24 4.68 2.34
CA ASP A 341 24.22 3.81 1.66
C ASP A 341 24.48 4.26 0.21
N ILE A 342 23.41 4.61 -0.51
CA ILE A 342 23.49 5.08 -1.90
C ILE A 342 24.22 6.42 -1.96
N GLN A 343 23.87 7.37 -1.09
CA GLN A 343 24.53 8.69 -1.02
C GLN A 343 26.03 8.55 -0.69
N ASN A 344 26.39 7.65 0.23
CA ASN A 344 27.78 7.35 0.57
C ASN A 344 28.54 6.68 -0.58
N LYS A 345 27.86 5.83 -1.36
CA LYS A 345 28.47 5.18 -2.53
C LYS A 345 28.69 6.16 -3.68
N TYR A 346 27.78 7.11 -3.88
CA TYR A 346 27.77 8.06 -4.99
C TYR A 346 27.95 9.50 -4.51
N VAL A 347 29.03 9.80 -3.80
CA VAL A 347 29.27 11.07 -3.07
C VAL A 347 29.16 12.35 -3.92
N ARG A 348 29.36 12.25 -5.24
CA ARG A 348 29.25 13.39 -6.18
C ARG A 348 27.84 13.61 -6.74
N SER A 349 26.89 12.79 -6.31
CA SER A 349 25.50 12.82 -6.78
C SER A 349 24.64 13.71 -5.90
N ASP A 350 23.69 14.41 -6.53
CA ASP A 350 22.62 15.11 -5.87
C ASP A 350 21.37 14.21 -5.81
N LEU A 351 21.22 13.54 -4.67
CA LEU A 351 20.11 12.62 -4.39
C LEU A 351 19.21 13.11 -3.27
N GLU A 352 19.35 14.37 -2.85
CA GLU A 352 18.63 14.89 -1.68
C GLU A 352 17.12 14.87 -1.88
N PHE A 353 16.67 15.05 -3.12
CA PHE A 353 15.25 15.00 -3.46
C PHE A 353 14.59 13.65 -3.09
N LEU A 354 15.33 12.54 -3.03
CA LEU A 354 14.81 11.22 -2.63
C LEU A 354 14.37 11.19 -1.15
N LYS A 355 14.91 12.09 -0.32
CA LYS A 355 14.48 12.25 1.09
C LYS A 355 13.07 12.84 1.19
N THR A 356 12.56 13.49 0.15
CA THR A 356 11.19 14.00 0.10
C THR A 356 10.17 12.90 0.42
N PHE A 357 10.42 11.67 -0.03
CA PHE A 357 9.54 10.55 0.29
C PHE A 357 9.46 10.28 1.80
N SER A 358 10.59 10.16 2.49
CA SER A 358 10.64 9.83 3.92
C SER A 358 10.31 11.02 4.83
N GLU A 359 10.73 12.23 4.45
CA GLU A 359 10.70 13.41 5.31
C GLU A 359 9.45 14.29 5.13
N SER A 360 8.76 14.19 4.00
CA SER A 360 7.63 15.09 3.71
C SER A 360 6.46 14.88 4.68
N GLU A 361 6.00 15.99 5.26
CA GLU A 361 4.82 16.03 6.12
C GLU A 361 3.55 15.59 5.36
N ASN A 362 3.53 15.77 4.03
CA ASN A 362 2.37 15.47 3.19
C ASN A 362 2.31 14.02 2.69
N CYS A 363 3.40 13.24 2.77
CA CYS A 363 3.42 11.81 2.45
C CYS A 363 3.59 10.94 3.70
N THR A 364 4.82 10.55 4.02
CA THR A 364 5.05 9.40 4.91
C THR A 364 4.75 9.69 6.37
N LYS A 365 5.11 10.89 6.87
CA LYS A 365 4.75 11.30 8.24
C LYS A 365 3.23 11.37 8.44
N LYS A 366 2.50 11.85 7.43
CA LYS A 366 1.03 11.82 7.42
C LYS A 366 0.51 10.38 7.43
N TYR A 367 1.10 9.47 6.66
CA TYR A 367 0.67 8.07 6.64
C TYR A 367 0.77 7.46 8.03
N GLN A 368 1.94 7.54 8.68
CA GLN A 368 2.14 7.02 10.02
C GLN A 368 1.16 7.61 11.03
N ARG A 369 1.07 8.95 11.11
CA ARG A 369 0.14 9.63 12.04
C ARG A 369 -1.31 9.23 11.80
N GLN A 370 -1.72 9.08 10.54
CA GLN A 370 -3.09 8.67 10.22
C GLN A 370 -3.38 7.25 10.66
N VAL A 371 -2.47 6.29 10.43
CA VAL A 371 -2.71 4.90 10.86
C VAL A 371 -2.73 4.82 12.40
N GLU A 372 -1.82 5.52 13.08
CA GLU A 372 -1.79 5.60 14.54
C GLU A 372 -3.07 6.21 15.11
N ALA A 373 -3.54 7.33 14.54
CA ALA A 373 -4.80 7.95 14.95
C ALA A 373 -6.01 7.06 14.66
N ASP A 374 -6.03 6.37 13.50
CA ASP A 374 -7.12 5.46 13.14
C ASP A 374 -7.18 4.27 14.09
N HIS A 375 -6.05 3.69 14.44
CA HIS A 375 -5.96 2.65 15.46
C HIS A 375 -6.49 3.17 16.80
N ALA A 376 -5.94 4.27 17.31
CA ALA A 376 -6.35 4.85 18.60
C ALA A 376 -7.84 5.23 18.67
N ASN A 377 -8.42 5.71 17.58
CA ASN A 377 -9.84 6.08 17.51
C ASN A 377 -10.77 4.85 17.44
N LEU A 378 -10.29 3.70 16.97
CA LEU A 378 -11.08 2.48 16.80
C LEU A 378 -10.85 1.47 17.94
N SER A 379 -9.71 1.50 18.63
CA SER A 379 -9.47 0.66 19.81
C SER A 379 -10.59 0.70 20.86
N PRO A 380 -11.25 1.84 21.15
CA PRO A 380 -12.34 1.85 22.13
C PRO A 380 -13.56 1.01 21.71
N GLY A 381 -13.76 0.79 20.40
CA GLY A 381 -14.79 -0.12 19.90
C GLY A 381 -14.56 -1.57 20.34
N LEU A 382 -13.30 -1.99 20.44
CA LEU A 382 -12.93 -3.32 20.96
C LEU A 382 -13.29 -3.45 22.44
N THR A 383 -12.93 -2.46 23.26
CA THR A 383 -13.26 -2.44 24.70
C THR A 383 -14.77 -2.48 24.92
N LEU A 384 -15.53 -1.74 24.12
CA LEU A 384 -16.99 -1.78 24.17
C LEU A 384 -17.52 -3.20 23.89
N LEU A 385 -17.02 -3.88 22.85
CA LEU A 385 -17.44 -5.24 22.54
C LEU A 385 -17.12 -6.25 23.64
N GLN A 386 -15.93 -6.16 24.21
CA GLN A 386 -15.53 -7.00 25.35
C GLN A 386 -16.47 -6.80 26.54
N ASN A 387 -16.79 -5.55 26.88
CA ASN A 387 -17.70 -5.24 27.98
C ASN A 387 -19.13 -5.72 27.73
N LEU A 388 -19.64 -5.61 26.49
CA LEU A 388 -20.97 -6.12 26.12
C LEU A 388 -21.03 -7.64 26.28
N ASN A 389 -20.00 -8.37 25.84
CA ASN A 389 -19.95 -9.82 25.96
C ASN A 389 -19.90 -10.28 27.42
N SER A 390 -19.04 -9.67 28.22
CA SER A 390 -18.97 -9.95 29.66
C SER A 390 -20.29 -9.67 30.38
N THR A 391 -20.99 -8.60 29.99
CA THR A 391 -22.31 -8.27 30.54
C THR A 391 -23.35 -9.34 30.19
N ILE A 392 -23.43 -9.73 28.92
CA ILE A 392 -24.40 -10.73 28.47
C ILE A 392 -24.12 -12.09 29.14
N GLN A 393 -22.85 -12.50 29.21
CA GLN A 393 -22.45 -13.73 29.89
C GLN A 393 -22.83 -13.70 31.38
N GLY A 394 -22.52 -12.62 32.10
CA GLY A 394 -22.88 -12.49 33.51
C GLY A 394 -24.38 -12.57 33.75
N ILE A 395 -25.21 -12.06 32.83
CA ILE A 395 -26.67 -12.19 32.92
C ILE A 395 -27.12 -13.64 32.67
N ILE A 396 -26.54 -14.32 31.68
CA ILE A 396 -26.82 -15.74 31.41
C ILE A 396 -26.52 -16.59 32.65
N ASP A 397 -25.35 -16.38 33.27
CA ASP A 397 -24.90 -17.13 34.44
C ASP A 397 -25.84 -16.91 35.65
N LEU A 398 -26.29 -15.67 35.86
CA LEU A 398 -27.26 -15.33 36.90
C LEU A 398 -28.60 -16.05 36.70
N GLU A 399 -29.15 -16.03 35.48
CA GLU A 399 -30.45 -16.66 35.19
C GLU A 399 -30.38 -18.19 35.24
N GLN A 400 -29.29 -18.79 34.74
CA GLN A 400 -29.06 -20.24 34.89
C GLN A 400 -28.96 -20.63 36.37
N THR A 401 -28.23 -19.86 37.17
CA THR A 401 -28.12 -20.10 38.63
C THR A 401 -29.48 -20.00 39.34
N LYS A 402 -30.37 -19.08 38.92
CA LYS A 402 -31.75 -19.00 39.46
C LYS A 402 -32.58 -20.23 39.08
N SER A 403 -32.51 -20.64 37.81
CA SER A 403 -33.25 -21.80 37.30
C SER A 403 -32.82 -23.10 37.99
N ASP A 404 -31.51 -23.33 38.13
CA ASP A 404 -30.96 -24.56 38.70
C ASP A 404 -31.24 -24.70 40.20
N ARG A 405 -31.41 -23.59 40.92
CA ARG A 405 -31.61 -23.60 42.38
C ARG A 405 -33.05 -23.81 42.84
N LYS A 406 -34.07 -23.78 41.98
CA LYS A 406 -35.49 -23.97 42.37
C LYS A 406 -35.88 -23.17 43.63
N LEU A 407 -35.33 -21.96 43.80
CA LEU A 407 -35.36 -21.22 45.07
C LEU A 407 -36.40 -20.10 45.06
N ASP A 408 -37.23 -20.06 46.10
CA ASP A 408 -38.12 -18.93 46.40
C ASP A 408 -37.33 -17.64 46.62
N ASN A 409 -37.88 -16.55 46.08
CA ASN A 409 -37.24 -15.24 45.88
C ASN A 409 -36.41 -14.71 47.07
N THR A 410 -35.09 -14.57 46.88
CA THR A 410 -34.31 -13.51 47.52
C THR A 410 -33.26 -13.01 46.52
N ILE A 411 -33.45 -11.78 46.05
CA ILE A 411 -32.57 -11.12 45.07
C ILE A 411 -31.28 -10.71 45.78
N ALA A 412 -30.19 -11.45 45.55
CA ALA A 412 -28.84 -10.94 45.79
C ALA A 412 -28.34 -10.29 44.49
N ILE A 413 -28.45 -8.96 44.41
CA ILE A 413 -27.82 -8.18 43.34
C ILE A 413 -26.31 -8.23 43.56
N ALA A 414 -25.61 -9.16 42.91
CA ALA A 414 -24.16 -9.13 42.81
C ALA A 414 -23.77 -8.17 41.68
N GLY A 415 -22.90 -7.21 41.99
CA GLY A 415 -22.58 -6.05 41.16
C GLY A 415 -22.01 -6.39 39.79
N ILE A 416 -22.85 -6.41 38.77
CA ILE A 416 -22.43 -6.26 37.37
C ILE A 416 -22.30 -4.76 37.11
N GLY A 417 -21.08 -4.24 37.20
CA GLY A 417 -20.78 -2.85 36.89
C GLY A 417 -21.05 -2.54 35.42
N LEU A 418 -22.23 -2.01 35.12
CA LEU A 418 -22.60 -1.55 33.77
C LEU A 418 -21.99 -0.18 33.48
N ALA A 419 -20.74 -0.16 33.00
CA ALA A 419 -20.15 1.03 32.42
C ALA A 419 -20.33 1.04 30.88
N ILE A 420 -21.55 1.30 30.40
CA ILE A 420 -21.78 1.58 28.96
C ILE A 420 -21.70 3.09 28.75
N GLY A 421 -20.47 3.62 28.81
CA GLY A 421 -20.16 5.00 28.44
C GLY A 421 -19.96 5.14 26.93
N GLY A 422 -20.53 6.18 26.31
CA GLY A 422 -20.26 6.53 24.92
C GLY A 422 -18.83 7.04 24.77
N ILE A 423 -18.00 6.35 23.99
CA ILE A 423 -16.58 6.70 23.89
C ILE A 423 -16.38 7.81 22.86
N THR A 424 -15.94 8.98 23.32
CA THR A 424 -15.42 10.05 22.45
C THR A 424 -13.91 9.92 22.35
N ALA A 425 -13.39 9.66 21.15
CA ALA A 425 -11.95 9.68 20.92
C ALA A 425 -11.46 11.13 20.87
N THR A 426 -10.75 11.59 21.91
CA THR A 426 -10.01 12.85 21.89
C THR A 426 -8.53 12.58 21.75
N ALA A 427 -7.91 13.25 20.78
CA ALA A 427 -6.49 13.12 20.48
C ALA A 427 -5.62 13.81 21.55
N ILE A 428 -4.69 13.03 22.11
CA ILE A 428 -3.36 13.35 22.66
C ILE A 428 -3.23 14.62 23.52
N SER A 429 -3.03 14.41 24.83
CA SER A 429 -1.88 14.98 25.58
C SER A 429 -1.75 14.36 26.97
N ALA A 430 -0.51 13.96 27.29
CA ALA A 430 0.09 13.81 28.61
C ALA A 430 -0.70 13.10 29.74
N GLN A 431 -0.24 11.90 30.07
CA GLN A 431 -0.06 11.35 31.43
C GLN A 431 -0.89 12.01 32.57
N LYS A 432 -1.96 11.34 32.99
CA LYS A 432 -2.37 11.18 34.40
C LYS A 432 -3.57 10.26 34.49
N ASP A 433 -3.64 9.53 35.61
CA ASP A 433 -4.65 8.53 35.96
C ASP A 433 -6.09 8.97 35.65
N PRO A 434 -7.01 8.04 35.30
CA PRO A 434 -8.35 8.40 34.91
C PRO A 434 -9.14 8.99 36.11
N PRO A 435 -9.68 10.22 36.00
CA PRO A 435 -10.61 10.73 37.00
C PRO A 435 -11.97 10.06 36.81
N LEU A 436 -12.55 9.59 37.91
CA LEU A 436 -13.97 9.27 37.98
C LEU A 436 -14.76 10.57 37.86
N THR A 437 -15.70 10.61 36.91
CA THR A 437 -16.64 11.70 36.54
C THR A 437 -16.11 12.79 35.60
N TYR A 438 -16.77 12.93 34.45
CA TYR A 438 -16.51 13.99 33.46
C TYR A 438 -17.78 14.81 33.16
N ASN A 439 -17.57 16.11 32.99
CA ASN A 439 -18.54 17.19 32.83
C ASN A 439 -18.93 17.39 31.35
N ILE A 440 -20.22 17.59 31.06
CA ILE A 440 -20.83 17.73 29.72
C ILE A 440 -20.93 19.18 29.23
N SER A 441 -20.21 20.11 29.85
CA SER A 441 -20.23 21.55 29.52
C SER A 441 -19.69 21.91 28.12
N PHE A 442 -19.04 20.99 27.41
CA PHE A 442 -18.47 21.27 26.09
C PHE A 442 -19.51 21.31 24.95
N LEU A 443 -20.73 20.81 25.17
CA LEU A 443 -21.80 20.84 24.16
C LEU A 443 -22.31 22.27 23.87
N THR A 444 -21.96 23.22 24.73
CA THR A 444 -22.26 24.65 24.56
C THR A 444 -21.02 25.47 24.16
N GLU A 445 -19.86 24.84 23.96
CA GLU A 445 -18.64 25.52 23.54
C GLU A 445 -18.79 26.03 22.10
N PRO A 446 -18.56 27.34 21.85
CA PRO A 446 -18.70 27.93 20.53
C PRO A 446 -17.88 27.19 19.44
N VAL A 447 -16.70 26.67 19.79
CA VAL A 447 -15.80 25.96 18.86
C VAL A 447 -16.46 24.70 18.28
N PHE A 448 -17.22 23.96 19.10
CA PHE A 448 -17.95 22.77 18.66
C PHE A 448 -19.10 23.14 17.71
N VAL A 449 -19.84 24.22 18.00
CA VAL A 449 -20.92 24.72 17.13
C VAL A 449 -20.37 25.26 15.79
N TRP A 450 -19.25 25.99 15.81
CA TRP A 450 -18.60 26.50 14.60
C TRP A 450 -18.05 25.38 13.69
N SER A 451 -17.58 24.27 14.27
CA SER A 451 -17.10 23.11 13.49
C SER A 451 -18.21 22.45 12.66
N MET A 452 -19.45 22.47 13.14
CA MET A 452 -20.60 21.97 12.39
C MET A 452 -21.07 22.98 11.33
N VAL A 453 -21.04 24.28 11.61
CA VAL A 453 -21.43 25.34 10.67
C VAL A 453 -20.48 25.41 9.46
N LEU A 454 -19.18 25.18 9.63
CA LEU A 454 -18.21 25.18 8.53
C LEU A 454 -18.34 23.96 7.59
N SER A 455 -19.03 22.90 8.00
CA SER A 455 -19.30 21.70 7.18
C SER A 455 -20.57 21.81 6.31
N ALA A 456 -21.46 22.75 6.64
CA ALA A 456 -22.73 22.96 5.94
C ALA A 456 -22.58 23.45 4.47
N PRO A 457 -21.62 24.32 4.10
CA PRO A 457 -21.46 24.75 2.70
C PRO A 457 -21.09 23.60 1.75
N PHE A 458 -20.34 22.60 2.25
CA PHE A 458 -19.92 21.44 1.48
C PHE A 458 -21.08 20.48 1.19
N LEU A 459 -22.00 20.31 2.15
CA LEU A 459 -23.21 19.52 1.98
C LEU A 459 -24.22 20.20 1.04
N ILE A 460 -24.32 21.54 1.08
CA ILE A 460 -25.17 22.31 0.18
C ILE A 460 -24.61 22.26 -1.26
N ALA A 461 -23.29 22.36 -1.45
CA ALA A 461 -22.67 22.22 -2.77
C ALA A 461 -22.84 20.81 -3.37
N LEU A 462 -22.80 19.76 -2.52
CA LEU A 462 -23.05 18.38 -2.93
C LEU A 462 -24.50 18.17 -3.38
N LEU A 463 -25.47 18.75 -2.66
CA LEU A 463 -26.89 18.69 -3.01
C LEU A 463 -27.19 19.48 -4.29
N PHE A 464 -26.63 20.67 -4.48
CA PHE A 464 -26.79 21.44 -5.72
C PHE A 464 -26.23 20.72 -6.96
N ARG A 465 -25.14 19.94 -6.81
CA ARG A 465 -24.55 19.16 -7.91
C ARG A 465 -25.41 17.95 -8.29
N LEU A 466 -26.07 17.32 -7.31
CA LEU A 466 -26.98 16.20 -7.53
C LEU A 466 -28.28 16.64 -8.23
N PHE A 467 -28.82 17.82 -7.90
CA PHE A 467 -30.03 18.33 -8.53
C PHE A 467 -29.84 18.96 -9.92
N ARG A 468 -28.59 19.27 -10.33
CA ARG A 468 -28.28 19.82 -11.66
C ARG A 468 -27.98 18.75 -12.72
N SER A 469 -28.02 17.46 -12.35
CA SER A 469 -27.76 16.32 -13.26
C SER A 469 -29.03 15.50 -13.57
N ARG A 470 -30.21 16.11 -13.42
CA ARG A 470 -31.48 15.58 -13.95
C ARG A 470 -32.07 16.55 -14.97
#